data_AF-A0A914YA80-F1
#
_entry.id   AF-A0A914YA80-F1
#
_cell.length_a   1.000
_cell.length_b   1.000
_cell.length_c   1.000
_cell.angle_alpha   90.00
_cell.angle_beta   90.00
_cell.angle_gamma   90.00
#
_symmetry.space_group_name_H-M   'P 1'
#
loop_
_entity.id
_entity.type
_entity.pdbx_description
1 polymer ?
#
loop_
_entity_poly.entity_id
_entity_poly.type
_entity_poly.pdbx_seq_one_letter_code
_entity_poly.pdbx_strand_id
1 'polypeptide(L)'
;MIVHFLQCGVSPPILPNLNALRPDLFDGNLELWKLEESYDLDLGIKMEANTTPIGDLLIGFLRYYGFFCYQRDGVYIRMGCLGDKPKKQDQFFLEEVYNRSTVPKNLTPDKMKFLKATFLDAYSLLFERPVLKALLENKKIFMAPVGQRTFAK
;
A
#
# COMPACT_ATOMS: atom_id res chain seq x y z
N MET A 1 -0.98 1.20 -1.16
CA MET A 1 -0.47 0.19 -0.20
C MET A 1 -1.58 -0.37 0.67
N ILE A 2 -2.23 0.42 1.53
CA ILE A 2 -3.35 -0.08 2.37
C ILE A 2 -4.48 -0.68 1.53
N VAL A 3 -4.95 0.03 0.51
CA VAL A 3 -6.01 -0.47 -0.41
C VAL A 3 -5.63 -1.84 -0.98
N HIS A 4 -4.42 -1.97 -1.55
CA HIS A 4 -3.91 -3.25 -2.03
C HIS A 4 -3.85 -4.33 -0.93
N PHE A 5 -3.35 -4.00 0.26
CA PHE A 5 -3.32 -4.95 1.38
C PHE A 5 -4.73 -5.45 1.73
N LEU A 6 -5.73 -4.58 1.70
CA LEU A 6 -7.12 -4.96 1.94
C LEU A 6 -7.76 -5.71 0.76
N GLN A 7 -7.23 -5.55 -0.45
CA GLN A 7 -7.69 -6.26 -1.65
C GLN A 7 -7.14 -7.69 -1.74
N CYS A 8 -5.88 -7.92 -1.38
CA CYS A 8 -5.25 -9.24 -1.57
C CYS A 8 -4.19 -9.63 -0.53
N GLY A 9 -3.88 -8.73 0.41
CA GLY A 9 -2.98 -9.03 1.54
C GLY A 9 -3.66 -9.70 2.72
N VAL A 10 -5.00 -9.82 2.68
CA VAL A 10 -5.84 -10.46 3.70
C VAL A 10 -6.83 -11.42 3.04
N SER A 11 -7.25 -12.44 3.78
CA SER A 11 -8.27 -13.40 3.35
C SER A 11 -9.31 -13.58 4.47
N PRO A 12 -10.61 -13.44 4.19
CA PRO A 12 -11.20 -12.98 2.92
C PRO A 12 -10.82 -11.53 2.58
N PRO A 13 -10.82 -11.09 1.30
CA PRO A 13 -10.58 -9.69 0.96
C PRO A 13 -11.56 -8.74 1.66
N ILE A 14 -11.05 -7.60 2.15
CA ILE A 14 -11.89 -6.55 2.77
C ILE A 14 -12.39 -5.58 1.71
N LEU A 15 -11.54 -5.22 0.74
CA LEU A 15 -11.91 -4.33 -0.35
C LEU A 15 -11.99 -5.09 -1.67
N PRO A 16 -13.02 -4.84 -2.49
CA PRO A 16 -13.06 -5.38 -3.84
C PRO A 16 -12.08 -4.63 -4.77
N ASN A 17 -11.91 -5.20 -5.97
CA ASN A 17 -11.30 -4.49 -7.09
C ASN A 17 -12.38 -3.74 -7.88
N LEU A 18 -12.52 -2.44 -7.63
CA LEU A 18 -13.53 -1.60 -8.29
C LEU A 18 -13.29 -1.45 -9.80
N ASN A 19 -12.03 -1.40 -10.27
CA ASN A 19 -11.74 -1.34 -11.70
C ASN A 19 -12.19 -2.59 -12.44
N ALA A 20 -12.14 -3.76 -11.79
CA ALA A 20 -12.64 -5.01 -12.36
C ALA A 20 -14.17 -5.12 -12.32
N LEU A 21 -14.81 -4.62 -11.25
CA LEU A 21 -16.25 -4.73 -11.07
C LEU A 21 -17.06 -3.69 -11.84
N ARG A 22 -16.57 -2.45 -11.91
CA ARG A 22 -17.25 -1.31 -12.53
C ARG A 22 -16.32 -0.56 -13.49
N PRO A 23 -15.82 -1.23 -14.55
CA PRO A 23 -14.98 -0.57 -15.54
C PRO A 23 -15.70 0.60 -16.23
N ASP A 24 -17.04 0.58 -16.28
CA ASP A 24 -17.86 1.67 -16.79
C ASP A 24 -17.71 2.99 -15.99
N LEU A 25 -17.37 2.90 -14.70
CA LEU A 25 -17.17 4.05 -13.82
C LEU A 25 -15.69 4.37 -13.57
N PHE A 26 -14.82 3.36 -13.62
CA PHE A 26 -13.42 3.46 -13.23
C PHE A 26 -12.44 3.21 -14.39
N ASP A 27 -12.88 3.35 -15.64
CA ASP A 27 -11.98 3.43 -16.79
C ASP A 27 -11.30 4.80 -16.82
N GLY A 28 -9.97 4.82 -17.00
CA GLY A 28 -9.18 6.05 -17.12
C GLY A 28 -9.46 6.85 -18.39
N ASN A 29 -10.22 6.30 -19.33
CA ASN A 29 -10.66 6.98 -20.55
C ASN A 29 -12.02 7.69 -20.40
N LEU A 30 -12.65 7.63 -19.21
CA LEU A 30 -13.92 8.30 -18.98
C LEU A 30 -13.77 9.83 -19.13
N GLU A 31 -14.72 10.45 -19.82
CA GLU A 31 -14.74 11.90 -19.97
C GLU A 31 -14.94 12.57 -18.60
N LEU A 32 -14.17 13.62 -18.31
CA LEU A 32 -14.15 14.25 -16.99
C LEU A 32 -15.53 14.73 -16.52
N TRP A 33 -16.40 15.18 -17.43
CA TRP A 33 -17.76 15.63 -17.10
C TRP A 33 -18.74 14.49 -16.77
N LYS A 34 -18.35 13.23 -17.00
CA LYS A 34 -19.11 12.05 -16.58
C LYS A 34 -18.70 11.54 -15.19
N LEU A 35 -17.66 12.12 -14.59
CA LEU A 35 -17.25 11.77 -13.24
C LEU A 35 -18.21 12.38 -12.23
N GLU A 36 -18.78 11.53 -11.38
CA GLU A 36 -19.55 11.97 -10.21
C GLU A 36 -18.65 11.98 -8.96
N GLU A 37 -18.90 12.95 -8.06
CA GLU A 37 -18.21 13.02 -6.77
C GLU A 37 -18.61 11.89 -5.82
N SER A 38 -19.83 11.37 -5.96
CA SER A 38 -20.38 10.29 -5.17
C SER A 38 -21.16 9.35 -6.05
N TYR A 39 -20.86 8.06 -5.96
CA TYR A 39 -21.65 7.01 -6.59
C TYR A 39 -22.33 6.20 -5.49
N ASP A 40 -23.64 5.98 -5.64
CA ASP A 40 -24.29 4.90 -4.94
C ASP A 40 -23.96 3.58 -5.66
N LEU A 41 -22.89 2.94 -5.19
CA LEU A 41 -22.31 1.77 -5.83
C LEU A 41 -23.01 0.50 -5.35
N ASP A 42 -24.02 0.06 -6.10
CA ASP A 42 -24.39 -1.35 -6.08
C ASP A 42 -23.32 -2.13 -6.85
N LEU A 43 -22.53 -2.91 -6.10
CA LEU A 43 -21.47 -3.74 -6.67
C LEU A 43 -22.00 -5.06 -7.24
N GLY A 44 -23.27 -5.40 -7.01
CA GLY A 44 -23.89 -6.65 -7.48
C GLY A 44 -23.22 -7.93 -6.97
N ILE A 45 -22.32 -7.81 -5.98
CA ILE A 45 -21.57 -8.91 -5.40
C ILE A 45 -21.75 -8.95 -3.89
N LYS A 46 -21.83 -10.17 -3.35
CA LYS A 46 -21.76 -10.41 -1.92
C LYS A 46 -20.35 -10.90 -1.59
N MET A 47 -19.56 -10.04 -0.97
CA MET A 47 -18.26 -10.43 -0.45
C MET A 47 -18.42 -11.20 0.87
N GLU A 48 -17.55 -12.17 1.09
CA GLU A 48 -17.43 -12.81 2.40
C GLU A 48 -16.91 -11.78 3.42
N ALA A 49 -17.54 -11.74 4.59
CA ALA A 49 -17.15 -10.80 5.63
C ALA A 49 -15.81 -11.22 6.24
N ASN A 50 -14.80 -10.36 6.14
CA ASN A 50 -13.58 -10.52 6.92
C ASN A 50 -13.81 -9.97 8.34
N THR A 51 -13.72 -10.85 9.34
CA THR A 51 -13.92 -10.53 10.76
C THR A 51 -12.63 -10.27 11.52
N THR A 52 -11.51 -10.08 10.82
CA THR A 52 -10.19 -9.85 11.43
C THR A 52 -10.22 -8.54 12.24
N PRO A 53 -9.83 -8.57 13.53
CA PRO A 53 -9.75 -7.36 14.34
C PRO A 53 -8.84 -6.30 13.71
N ILE A 54 -9.17 -5.01 13.90
CA ILE A 54 -8.38 -3.90 13.34
C ILE A 54 -6.92 -3.93 13.82
N GLY A 55 -6.68 -4.34 15.07
CA GLY A 55 -5.33 -4.50 15.60
C GLY A 55 -4.52 -5.55 14.83
N ASP A 56 -5.13 -6.68 14.51
CA ASP A 56 -4.50 -7.74 13.72
C ASP A 56 -4.31 -7.33 12.26
N LEU A 57 -5.23 -6.54 11.69
CA LEU A 57 -5.05 -5.95 10.36
C LEU A 57 -3.86 -4.98 10.31
N LEU A 58 -3.67 -4.18 11.37
CA LEU A 58 -2.52 -3.29 11.47
C LEU A 58 -1.21 -4.07 11.55
N ILE A 59 -1.14 -5.08 12.43
CA ILE A 59 0.05 -5.96 12.53
C ILE A 59 0.29 -6.68 11.21
N GLY A 60 -0.77 -7.19 10.59
CA GLY A 60 -0.74 -7.86 9.28
C GLY A 60 -0.22 -6.95 8.18
N PHE A 61 -0.64 -5.69 8.14
CA PHE A 61 -0.16 -4.69 7.18
C PHE A 61 1.35 -4.43 7.35
N LEU A 62 1.80 -4.26 8.59
CA LEU A 62 3.22 -4.04 8.90
C LEU A 62 4.06 -5.26 8.51
N ARG A 63 3.58 -6.47 8.84
CA ARG A 63 4.20 -7.72 8.44
C ARG A 63 4.27 -7.84 6.92
N TYR A 64 3.15 -7.62 6.24
CA TYR A 64 3.02 -7.77 4.78
C TYR A 64 4.08 -6.93 4.06
N TYR A 65 4.17 -5.65 4.39
CA TYR A 65 5.13 -4.73 3.76
C TYR A 65 6.54 -4.80 4.36
N GLY A 66 6.72 -5.30 5.58
CA GLY A 66 8.03 -5.57 6.15
C GLY A 66 8.76 -6.71 5.44
N PHE A 67 8.04 -7.76 5.02
CA PHE A 67 8.62 -8.91 4.32
C PHE A 67 8.53 -8.82 2.78
N PHE A 68 7.84 -7.82 2.24
CA PHE A 68 7.69 -7.59 0.80
C PHE A 68 9.04 -7.46 0.06
N CYS A 69 9.12 -8.03 -1.16
CA CYS A 69 10.30 -7.97 -2.02
C CYS A 69 10.23 -6.80 -3.01
N TYR A 70 10.52 -5.59 -2.55
CA TYR A 70 10.45 -4.35 -3.34
C TYR A 70 11.31 -4.31 -4.61
N GLN A 71 12.32 -5.18 -4.70
CA GLN A 71 13.21 -5.29 -5.86
C GLN A 71 12.59 -6.11 -6.99
N ARG A 72 11.73 -7.08 -6.67
CA ARG A 72 11.15 -8.02 -7.63
C ARG A 72 9.67 -7.78 -7.85
N ASP A 73 8.92 -7.51 -6.79
CA ASP A 73 7.47 -7.49 -6.81
C ASP A 73 6.94 -6.07 -7.07
N GLY A 74 5.89 -5.96 -7.87
CA GLY A 74 5.10 -4.76 -8.12
C GLY A 74 3.71 -4.87 -7.49
N VAL A 75 3.21 -3.74 -7.01
CA VAL A 75 1.86 -3.62 -6.45
C VAL A 75 0.91 -3.09 -7.54
N TYR A 76 -0.05 -3.91 -7.95
CA TYR A 76 -1.02 -3.58 -9.00
C TYR A 76 -2.40 -3.35 -8.40
N ILE A 77 -2.77 -2.09 -8.20
CA ILE A 77 -4.06 -1.70 -7.60
C ILE A 77 -5.21 -2.05 -8.55
N ARG A 78 -5.04 -1.79 -9.86
CA ARG A 78 -6.10 -2.03 -10.85
C ARG A 78 -6.40 -3.52 -11.02
N MET A 79 -5.42 -4.39 -10.74
CA MET A 79 -5.60 -5.84 -10.79
C MET A 79 -5.89 -6.44 -9.41
N GLY A 80 -5.69 -5.68 -8.33
CA GLY A 80 -5.85 -6.17 -6.96
C GLY A 80 -4.87 -7.29 -6.62
N CYS A 81 -3.65 -7.26 -7.16
CA CYS A 81 -2.70 -8.36 -7.00
C CYS A 81 -1.23 -7.92 -6.96
N LEU A 82 -0.37 -8.88 -6.62
CA LEU A 82 1.07 -8.78 -6.86
C LEU A 82 1.41 -9.34 -8.24
N GLY A 83 2.43 -8.76 -8.85
CA GLY A 83 3.04 -9.27 -10.06
C GLY A 83 4.52 -8.88 -10.13
N ASP A 84 5.19 -9.30 -11.20
CA ASP A 84 6.57 -8.88 -11.42
C ASP A 84 6.65 -7.37 -11.63
N LYS A 85 7.64 -6.74 -11.01
CA LYS A 85 7.97 -5.33 -11.24
C LYS A 85 8.45 -5.14 -12.69
N PRO A 86 8.06 -4.06 -13.38
CA PRO A 86 8.58 -3.76 -14.71
C PRO A 86 10.12 -3.71 -14.73
N LYS A 87 10.76 -4.36 -15.71
CA LYS A 87 12.23 -4.46 -15.80
C LYS A 87 12.96 -3.12 -15.85
N LYS A 88 12.32 -2.08 -16.37
CA LYS A 88 12.87 -0.72 -16.49
C LYS A 88 12.68 0.12 -15.21
N GLN A 89 12.05 -0.45 -14.17
CA GLN A 89 11.71 0.26 -12.95
C GLN A 89 12.67 -0.11 -11.82
N ASP A 90 13.63 0.76 -11.54
CA ASP A 90 14.61 0.52 -10.47
C ASP A 90 14.00 0.74 -9.08
N GLN A 91 13.08 1.70 -8.95
CA GLN A 91 12.41 2.03 -7.68
C GLN A 91 11.28 1.02 -7.34
N PHE A 92 10.72 1.15 -6.13
CA PHE A 92 9.48 0.45 -5.78
C PHE A 92 8.37 0.79 -6.78
N PHE A 93 7.68 -0.25 -7.27
CA PHE A 93 6.54 -0.09 -8.17
C PHE A 93 5.22 -0.22 -7.42
N LEU A 94 4.54 0.91 -7.27
CA LEU A 94 3.16 0.99 -6.83
C LEU A 94 2.36 1.64 -7.96
N GLU A 95 1.55 0.83 -8.63
CA GLU A 95 0.76 1.24 -9.79
C GLU A 95 -0.13 2.44 -9.44
N GLU A 96 0.01 3.50 -10.23
CA GLU A 96 -1.02 4.50 -10.39
C GLU A 96 -2.06 3.95 -11.37
N VAL A 97 -3.32 3.92 -10.94
CA VAL A 97 -4.40 3.11 -11.54
C VAL A 97 -4.65 3.46 -13.01
N TYR A 98 -4.50 4.74 -13.37
CA TYR A 98 -4.93 5.27 -14.66
C TYR A 98 -3.79 5.51 -15.64
N ASN A 99 -2.63 5.96 -15.17
CA ASN A 99 -1.47 6.27 -16.01
C ASN A 99 -0.41 5.15 -16.05
N ARG A 100 -0.60 4.06 -15.30
CA ARG A 100 0.27 2.87 -15.27
C ARG A 100 1.74 3.17 -14.92
N SER A 101 2.01 4.29 -14.28
CA SER A 101 3.32 4.65 -13.75
C SER A 101 3.43 4.29 -12.27
N THR A 102 4.61 4.47 -11.68
CA THR A 102 4.77 4.33 -10.23
C THR A 102 4.44 5.65 -9.53
N VAL A 103 3.64 5.59 -8.46
CA VAL A 103 3.32 6.74 -7.59
C VAL A 103 4.54 7.23 -6.77
N PRO A 104 5.32 6.38 -6.08
CA PRO A 104 6.42 6.82 -5.22
C PRO A 104 7.68 7.23 -5.99
N LYS A 105 7.60 8.30 -6.78
CA LYS A 105 8.71 8.82 -7.62
C LYS A 105 9.95 9.26 -6.82
N ASN A 106 9.75 9.62 -5.54
CA ASN A 106 10.79 10.17 -4.66
C ASN A 106 11.44 9.13 -3.74
N LEU A 107 11.08 7.85 -3.91
CA LEU A 107 11.47 6.77 -3.02
C LEU A 107 12.70 6.05 -3.58
N THR A 108 13.87 6.61 -3.25
CA THR A 108 15.18 6.05 -3.63
C THR A 108 15.42 4.70 -2.96
N PRO A 109 16.34 3.86 -3.50
CA PRO A 109 16.70 2.58 -2.89
C PRO A 109 17.07 2.67 -1.40
N ASP A 110 17.80 3.71 -0.99
CA ASP A 110 18.17 3.92 0.42
C ASP A 110 16.95 4.24 1.30
N LYS A 111 16.04 5.10 0.83
CA LYS A 111 14.79 5.39 1.52
C LYS A 111 13.91 4.14 1.59
N MET A 112 13.93 3.29 0.58
CA MET A 112 13.24 2.01 0.61
C MET A 112 13.83 1.06 1.66
N LYS A 113 15.16 0.97 1.74
CA LYS A 113 15.82 0.15 2.76
C LYS A 113 15.43 0.61 4.16
N PHE A 114 15.43 1.92 4.38
CA PHE A 114 14.94 2.51 5.63
C PHE A 114 13.47 2.17 5.88
N LEU A 115 12.58 2.43 4.92
CA LEU A 115 11.15 2.15 5.05
C LEU A 115 10.87 0.68 5.39
N LYS A 116 11.56 -0.25 4.71
CA LYS A 116 11.44 -1.69 4.99
C LYS A 116 11.89 -2.03 6.41
N ALA A 117 13.00 -1.47 6.89
CA ALA A 117 13.45 -1.65 8.26
C ALA A 117 12.42 -1.08 9.25
N THR A 118 11.87 0.11 8.98
CA THR A 118 10.80 0.71 9.80
C THR A 118 9.56 -0.18 9.90
N PHE A 119 9.12 -0.80 8.80
CA PHE A 119 8.01 -1.75 8.82
C PHE A 119 8.30 -2.97 9.70
N LEU A 120 9.51 -3.53 9.61
CA LEU A 120 9.92 -4.69 10.41
C LEU A 120 10.07 -4.37 11.90
N ASP A 121 10.61 -3.19 12.23
CA ASP A 121 10.73 -2.72 13.61
C ASP A 121 9.35 -2.47 14.23
N ALA A 122 8.46 -1.80 13.49
CA ALA A 122 7.08 -1.56 13.91
C ALA A 122 6.29 -2.86 14.09
N TYR A 123 6.46 -3.81 13.17
CA TYR A 123 5.87 -5.14 13.26
C TYR A 123 6.35 -5.87 14.53
N SER A 124 7.66 -5.96 14.73
CA SER A 124 8.25 -6.64 15.89
C SER A 124 7.76 -6.02 17.19
N LEU A 125 7.73 -4.69 17.27
CA LEU A 125 7.27 -3.96 18.46
C LEU A 125 5.80 -4.24 18.79
N LEU A 126 4.90 -4.16 17.81
CA LEU A 126 3.48 -4.43 18.03
C LEU A 126 3.18 -5.90 18.25
N PHE A 127 3.98 -6.80 17.67
CA PHE A 127 3.86 -8.23 17.89
C PHE A 127 4.24 -8.61 19.32
N GLU A 128 5.32 -8.05 19.86
CA GLU A 128 5.75 -8.28 21.25
C GLU A 128 4.89 -7.53 22.27
N ARG A 129 4.46 -6.32 21.93
CA ARG A 129 3.68 -5.43 22.79
C ARG A 129 2.49 -4.88 21.99
N PRO A 130 1.33 -5.57 22.00
CA PRO A 130 0.17 -5.20 21.18
C PRO A 130 -0.59 -3.99 21.77
N VAL A 131 0.13 -2.89 21.97
CA VAL A 131 -0.39 -1.63 22.49
C VAL A 131 0.04 -0.53 21.52
N LEU A 132 -0.94 0.12 20.90
CA LEU A 132 -0.69 1.17 19.91
C LEU A 132 0.20 2.31 20.45
N LYS A 133 0.08 2.62 21.75
CA LYS A 133 0.92 3.60 22.45
C LYS A 133 2.41 3.29 22.31
N ALA A 134 2.82 2.02 22.36
CA ALA A 134 4.21 1.63 22.20
C ALA A 134 4.75 2.02 20.83
N LEU A 135 3.94 1.86 19.77
CA LEU A 135 4.29 2.32 18.42
C LEU A 135 4.44 3.84 18.39
N LEU A 136 3.44 4.58 18.89
CA LEU A 136 3.38 6.05 18.87
C LEU A 136 4.51 6.74 19.65
N GLU A 137 4.95 6.13 20.75
CA GLU A 137 6.03 6.67 21.60
C GLU A 137 7.43 6.38 21.04
N ASN A 138 7.55 5.41 20.13
CA ASN A 138 8.83 5.06 19.52
C ASN A 138 9.20 6.04 18.40
N LYS A 139 9.78 7.17 18.80
CA LYS A 139 10.24 8.24 17.88
C LYS A 139 11.18 7.72 16.78
N LYS A 140 11.92 6.64 16.99
CA LYS A 140 12.83 6.07 15.97
C LYS A 140 12.08 5.54 14.74
N ILE A 141 10.84 5.06 14.93
CA ILE A 141 10.00 4.56 13.84
C ILE A 141 9.50 5.71 12.95
N PHE A 142 9.30 6.90 13.51
CA PHE A 142 8.78 8.07 12.77
C PHE A 142 9.86 9.08 12.35
N MET A 143 11.09 8.94 12.83
CA MET A 143 12.20 9.81 12.46
C MET A 143 12.91 9.24 11.22
N ALA A 144 12.68 9.86 10.06
CA ALA A 144 13.49 9.60 8.87
C ALA A 144 14.99 9.82 9.17
N PRO A 145 15.92 9.13 8.49
CA PRO A 145 17.33 9.45 8.59
C PRO A 145 17.49 10.91 8.19
N VAL A 146 17.88 11.76 9.14
CA VAL A 146 18.26 13.13 8.85
C VAL A 146 19.54 13.04 8.03
N GLY A 147 19.38 13.05 6.70
CA GLY A 147 20.50 13.28 5.80
C GLY A 147 21.11 14.63 6.15
N GLN A 148 22.39 14.59 6.50
CA GLN A 148 23.25 15.77 6.63
C GLN A 148 22.97 16.71 5.47
N ARG A 149 22.34 17.86 5.76
CA ARG A 149 22.33 18.98 4.83
C ARG A 149 23.75 19.56 4.85
N THR A 150 24.66 19.00 4.06
CA THR A 150 25.78 19.77 3.57
C THR A 150 25.20 20.78 2.58
N PHE A 151 24.93 21.98 3.08
CA PHE A 151 24.81 23.14 2.22
C PHE A 151 26.19 23.34 1.58
N ALA A 152 26.31 22.98 0.29
CA ALA A 152 27.37 23.52 -0.53
C ALA A 152 27.14 25.03 -0.61
N LYS A 153 28.15 25.80 -0.19
CA LYS A 153 28.23 27.26 -0.37
C LYS A 153 28.33 27.61 -1.84
#